data_AF-A0A2D0ILF9-F1
#
_entry.id   AF-A0A2D0ILF9-F1
#
_cell.length_a   1.000
_cell.length_b   1.000
_cell.length_c   1.000
_cell.angle_alpha   90.00
_cell.angle_beta   90.00
_cell.angle_gamma   90.00
#
_symmetry.space_group_name_H-M   'P 1'
#
loop_
_entity.id
_entity.type
_entity.pdbx_description
1 polymer ?
#
loop_
_entity_poly.entity_id
_entity_poly.type
_entity_poly.pdbx_seq_one_letter_code
_entity_poly.pdbx_strand_id
1 'polypeptide(L)'
;MFDDGIINSVRMSPQIEPLLYDDAIKIVLDLQDQWHKAGWVLTKAKERPALANTPELHAQLRSMKGGAGTTFWQAGEQYQIMLNIALFQDDDHPDEERYLITLQIAEPWIKNYSD
;
A
#
# COMPACT_ATOMS: atom_id res chain seq x y z
N MET A 1 -14.45 6.48 -3.61
CA MET A 1 -15.17 7.70 -4.09
C MET A 1 -16.56 7.25 -4.50
N PHE A 2 -17.59 8.00 -4.13
CA PHE A 2 -18.99 7.66 -4.40
C PHE A 2 -19.48 8.50 -5.58
N ASP A 3 -20.13 7.86 -6.54
CA ASP A 3 -20.80 8.52 -7.67
C ASP A 3 -22.09 7.77 -7.99
N ASP A 4 -23.22 8.48 -8.06
CA ASP A 4 -24.55 7.92 -8.40
C ASP A 4 -24.96 6.61 -7.69
N GLY A 5 -24.59 6.42 -6.42
CA GLY A 5 -24.92 5.19 -5.67
C GLY A 5 -23.88 4.07 -5.80
N ILE A 6 -22.84 4.26 -6.62
CA ILE A 6 -21.80 3.29 -6.90
C ILE A 6 -20.54 3.61 -6.09
N ILE A 7 -19.97 2.59 -5.43
CA ILE A 7 -18.70 2.70 -4.70
C ILE A 7 -17.56 2.40 -5.68
N ASN A 8 -16.91 3.45 -6.17
CA ASN A 8 -15.79 3.32 -7.11
C ASN A 8 -14.47 2.92 -6.45
N SER A 9 -14.35 3.17 -5.14
CA SER A 9 -13.18 2.75 -4.36
C SER A 9 -13.45 2.77 -2.87
N VAL A 10 -12.79 1.86 -2.17
CA VAL A 10 -12.70 1.81 -0.71
C VAL A 10 -11.26 2.11 -0.31
N ARG A 11 -11.06 3.06 0.59
CA ARG A 11 -9.78 3.32 1.25
C ARG A 11 -9.91 2.96 2.72
N MET A 12 -8.94 2.23 3.24
CA MET A 12 -8.94 1.73 4.59
C MET A 12 -7.52 1.59 5.13
N SER A 13 -7.42 1.47 6.45
CA SER A 13 -6.20 1.09 7.14
C SER A 13 -6.44 -0.23 7.85
N PRO A 14 -5.54 -1.22 7.74
CA PRO A 14 -5.70 -2.51 8.41
C PRO A 14 -5.35 -2.45 9.91
N GLN A 15 -5.13 -1.24 10.45
CA GLN A 15 -4.65 -0.97 11.80
C GLN A 15 -5.55 0.07 12.49
N ILE A 16 -5.66 -0.03 13.82
CA ILE A 16 -6.46 0.90 14.65
C ILE A 16 -5.66 2.17 14.97
N GLU A 17 -4.35 2.03 15.15
CA GLU A 17 -3.40 3.12 15.41
C GLU A 17 -2.18 3.01 14.49
N PRO A 18 -1.42 4.10 14.26
CA PRO A 18 -0.10 4.07 13.64
C PRO A 18 0.86 3.12 14.39
N LEU A 19 1.63 2.32 13.67
CA LEU A 19 2.47 1.26 14.24
C LEU A 19 3.96 1.62 14.18
N LEU A 20 4.78 1.02 15.03
CA LEU A 20 6.23 1.06 14.85
C LEU A 20 6.64 0.41 13.52
N TYR A 21 7.80 0.80 12.97
CA TYR A 21 8.26 0.35 11.66
C TYR A 21 8.26 -1.18 11.51
N ASP A 22 8.81 -1.91 12.49
CA ASP A 22 8.98 -3.37 12.41
C ASP A 22 7.63 -4.12 12.35
N ASP A 23 6.63 -3.64 13.08
CA ASP A 23 5.29 -4.22 13.06
C ASP A 23 4.54 -3.86 11.77
N ALA A 24 4.66 -2.60 11.33
CA ALA A 24 4.03 -2.13 10.10
C ALA A 24 4.57 -2.86 8.87
N ILE A 25 5.89 -2.98 8.74
CA ILE A 25 6.50 -3.62 7.57
C ILE A 25 6.18 -5.12 7.52
N LYS A 26 6.07 -5.79 8.68
CA LYS A 26 5.65 -7.20 8.73
C LYS A 26 4.26 -7.41 8.13
N ILE A 27 3.28 -6.58 8.52
CA ILE A 27 1.91 -6.64 7.97
C ILE A 27 1.92 -6.41 6.46
N VAL A 28 2.68 -5.41 5.99
CA VAL A 28 2.83 -5.12 4.55
C VAL A 28 3.37 -6.33 3.79
N LEU A 29 4.42 -6.97 4.29
CA LEU A 29 5.02 -8.14 3.64
C LEU A 29 4.06 -9.33 3.63
N ASP A 30 3.33 -9.56 4.73
CA ASP A 30 2.34 -10.63 4.85
C ASP A 30 1.16 -10.43 3.87
N LEU A 31 0.72 -9.19 3.65
CA LEU A 31 -0.32 -8.87 2.66
C LEU A 31 0.16 -9.13 1.22
N GLN A 32 1.37 -8.69 0.88
CA GLN A 32 1.96 -8.94 -0.44
C GLN A 32 2.12 -10.44 -0.73
N ASP A 33 2.58 -11.21 0.27
CA ASP A 33 2.73 -12.66 0.14
C ASP A 33 1.38 -13.35 -0.06
N GLN A 34 0.33 -12.94 0.67
CA GLN A 34 -1.03 -13.45 0.47
C GLN A 34 -1.54 -13.17 -0.96
N TRP A 35 -1.36 -11.95 -1.48
CA TRP A 35 -1.77 -11.62 -2.85
C TRP A 35 -0.98 -12.38 -3.90
N HIS A 36 0.34 -12.50 -3.72
CA HIS A 36 1.18 -13.29 -4.60
C HIS A 36 0.73 -14.76 -4.65
N LYS A 37 0.46 -15.37 -3.48
CA LYS A 37 -0.08 -16.74 -3.39
C LYS A 37 -1.47 -16.88 -4.01
N ALA A 38 -2.29 -15.84 -3.97
CA ALA A 38 -3.59 -15.78 -4.62
C ALA A 38 -3.51 -15.51 -6.15
N GLY A 39 -2.31 -15.40 -6.72
CA GLY A 39 -2.10 -15.19 -8.16
C GLY A 39 -2.26 -13.74 -8.62
N TRP A 40 -2.24 -12.78 -7.70
CA TRP A 40 -2.31 -11.36 -8.04
C TRP A 40 -0.95 -10.89 -8.56
N VAL A 41 -0.97 -9.89 -9.45
CA VAL A 41 0.23 -9.44 -10.17
C VAL A 41 0.55 -7.98 -9.88
N LEU A 42 1.85 -7.66 -9.86
CA LEU A 42 2.32 -6.28 -9.79
C LEU A 42 2.06 -5.55 -11.13
N THR A 43 1.44 -4.39 -11.10
CA THR A 43 1.12 -3.62 -12.33
C THR A 43 2.13 -2.55 -12.68
N LYS A 44 2.91 -2.08 -11.71
CA LYS A 44 3.91 -1.01 -11.87
C LYS A 44 5.27 -1.45 -11.32
N ALA A 45 5.66 -2.70 -11.58
CA ALA A 45 6.81 -3.33 -10.92
C ALA A 45 8.14 -2.56 -11.08
N LYS A 46 8.31 -1.81 -12.17
CA LYS A 46 9.53 -1.01 -12.42
C LYS A 46 9.56 0.27 -11.60
N GLU A 47 8.44 0.99 -11.52
CA GLU A 47 8.35 2.28 -10.81
C GLU A 47 7.99 2.11 -9.33
N ARG A 48 7.26 1.04 -9.02
CA ARG A 48 6.60 0.74 -7.74
C ARG A 48 6.72 -0.77 -7.47
N PRO A 49 7.94 -1.28 -7.21
CA PRO A 49 8.16 -2.70 -6.94
C PRO A 49 7.40 -3.16 -5.68
N ALA A 50 7.33 -4.48 -5.47
CA ALA A 50 6.96 -5.00 -4.17
C ALA A 50 7.94 -4.49 -3.10
N LEU A 51 7.41 -4.17 -1.93
CA LEU A 51 8.17 -3.68 -0.80
C LEU A 51 8.93 -4.82 -0.14
N ALA A 52 10.12 -4.52 0.38
CA ALA A 52 10.97 -5.45 1.11
C ALA A 52 11.47 -4.76 2.38
N ASN A 53 11.60 -5.49 3.49
CA ASN A 53 12.14 -4.93 4.72
C ASN A 53 13.66 -4.75 4.59
N THR A 54 14.08 -3.59 4.10
CA THR A 54 15.48 -3.22 3.98
C THR A 54 15.76 -1.88 4.67
N PRO A 55 17.00 -1.65 5.14
CA PRO A 55 17.39 -0.36 5.70
C PRO A 55 17.15 0.80 4.73
N GLU A 56 17.31 0.57 3.43
CA GLU A 56 17.09 1.57 2.38
C GLU A 56 15.62 1.96 2.29
N LEU A 57 14.68 0.99 2.35
CA LEU A 57 13.25 1.31 2.39
C LEU A 57 12.95 2.17 3.62
N HIS A 58 13.42 1.76 4.80
CA HIS A 58 13.18 2.48 6.04
C HIS A 58 13.69 3.94 5.95
N ALA A 59 14.90 4.16 5.43
CA ALA A 59 15.45 5.51 5.21
C ALA A 59 14.65 6.32 4.17
N GLN A 60 14.19 5.68 3.10
CA GLN A 60 13.37 6.34 2.08
C GLN A 60 12.01 6.79 2.62
N LEU A 61 11.37 5.98 3.48
CA LEU A 61 10.12 6.36 4.13
C LEU A 61 10.31 7.58 5.03
N ARG A 62 11.39 7.63 5.81
CA ARG A 62 11.71 8.78 6.68
C ARG A 62 12.00 10.06 5.91
N SER A 63 12.62 9.95 4.74
CA SER A 63 12.85 11.10 3.87
C SER A 63 11.63 11.51 3.03
N MET A 64 10.50 10.79 3.15
CA MET A 64 9.28 10.97 2.34
C MET A 64 9.55 11.03 0.82
N LYS A 65 10.62 10.38 0.37
CA LYS A 65 11.14 10.55 -0.99
C LYS A 65 10.35 9.71 -2.00
N GLY A 66 9.90 10.35 -3.08
CA GLY A 66 9.50 9.66 -4.32
C GLY A 66 8.30 8.73 -4.22
N GLY A 67 7.49 8.81 -3.16
CA GLY A 67 6.39 7.86 -2.90
C GLY A 67 6.87 6.46 -2.51
N ALA A 68 8.08 6.36 -1.95
CA ALA A 68 8.56 5.14 -1.30
C ALA A 68 7.48 4.56 -0.38
N GLY A 69 7.44 3.22 -0.28
CA GLY A 69 6.39 2.54 0.45
C GLY A 69 5.09 2.35 -0.32
N THR A 70 5.00 2.70 -1.61
CA THR A 70 3.81 2.44 -2.43
C THR A 70 4.05 1.31 -3.42
N THR A 71 3.11 0.35 -3.47
CA THR A 71 3.09 -0.76 -4.43
C THR A 71 1.68 -0.97 -4.99
N PHE A 72 1.58 -1.56 -6.18
CA PHE A 72 0.31 -1.75 -6.89
C PHE A 72 0.12 -3.21 -7.30
N TRP A 73 -1.00 -3.79 -6.90
CA TRP A 73 -1.34 -5.19 -7.15
C TRP A 73 -2.68 -5.28 -7.86
N GLN A 74 -2.83 -6.23 -8.77
CA GLN A 74 -4.04 -6.42 -9.55
C GLN A 74 -4.53 -7.86 -9.51
N ALA A 75 -5.83 -7.99 -9.30
CA ALA A 75 -6.56 -9.25 -9.27
C ALA A 75 -7.38 -9.40 -10.56
N GLY A 76 -6.78 -10.00 -11.59
CA GLY A 76 -7.40 -10.13 -12.91
C GLY A 76 -7.77 -8.75 -13.49
N GLU A 77 -8.96 -8.62 -14.05
CA GLU A 77 -9.47 -7.35 -14.61
C GLU A 77 -10.44 -6.62 -13.66
N GLN A 78 -10.67 -7.18 -12.48
CA GLN A 78 -11.77 -6.76 -11.60
C GLN A 78 -11.32 -5.72 -10.58
N TYR A 79 -10.15 -5.94 -9.97
CA TYR A 79 -9.70 -5.13 -8.84
C TYR A 79 -8.23 -4.78 -8.94
N GLN A 80 -7.93 -3.57 -8.48
CA GLN A 80 -6.56 -3.13 -8.24
C GLN A 80 -6.44 -2.56 -6.83
N ILE A 81 -5.31 -2.89 -6.20
CA ILE A 81 -4.91 -2.40 -4.90
C ILE A 81 -3.75 -1.42 -5.05
N MET A 82 -3.87 -0.27 -4.40
CA MET A 82 -2.73 0.52 -3.97
C MET A 82 -2.49 0.21 -2.49
N LEU A 83 -1.31 -0.32 -2.17
CA LEU A 83 -0.83 -0.45 -0.81
C LEU A 83 0.24 0.62 -0.57
N ASN A 84 0.10 1.36 0.52
CA ASN A 84 1.05 2.36 0.96
C ASN A 84 1.42 2.14 2.43
N ILE A 85 2.70 2.29 2.76
CA ILE A 85 3.20 2.51 4.12
C ILE A 85 3.94 3.85 4.11
N ALA A 86 3.67 4.70 5.10
CA ALA A 86 4.31 6.01 5.22
C ALA A 86 4.56 6.36 6.69
N LEU A 87 5.63 7.14 6.94
CA LEU A 87 5.83 7.78 8.23
C LEU A 87 4.63 8.69 8.51
N PHE A 88 4.09 8.60 9.72
CA PHE A 88 2.89 9.29 10.15
C PHE A 88 3.19 10.01 11.45
N GLN A 89 2.83 11.30 11.51
CA GLN A 89 2.93 12.08 12.73
C GLN A 89 1.72 11.74 13.61
N ASP A 90 1.99 11.07 14.72
CA ASP A 90 0.99 10.65 15.70
C ASP A 90 1.02 11.60 16.91
N ASP A 91 -0.06 12.36 17.11
CA ASP A 91 -0.16 13.34 18.19
C ASP A 91 -0.22 12.69 19.58
N ASP A 92 -0.70 11.45 19.68
CA ASP A 92 -0.75 10.69 20.93
C ASP A 92 0.63 10.11 21.31
N HIS A 93 1.54 10.01 20.32
CA HIS A 93 2.89 9.45 20.46
C HIS A 93 3.96 10.31 19.76
N PRO A 94 4.19 11.56 20.21
CA PRO A 94 5.00 12.54 19.48
C PRO A 94 6.51 12.21 19.41
N ASP A 95 7.00 11.35 20.31
CA ASP A 95 8.42 10.97 20.39
C ASP A 95 8.74 9.66 19.63
N GLU A 96 7.76 9.09 18.93
CA GLU A 96 7.90 7.80 18.23
C GLU A 96 7.80 7.94 16.70
N GLU A 97 8.69 7.25 15.98
CA GLU A 97 8.56 7.08 14.53
C GLU A 97 7.47 6.05 14.24
N ARG A 98 6.24 6.52 13.95
CA ARG A 98 5.10 5.66 13.64
C ARG A 98 4.73 5.66 12.17
N TYR A 99 4.14 4.57 11.74
CA TYR A 99 3.88 4.26 10.34
C TYR A 99 2.41 3.88 10.14
N LEU A 100 1.81 4.50 9.14
CA LEU A 100 0.44 4.23 8.75
C LEU A 100 0.42 3.41 7.45
N ILE A 101 -0.27 2.28 7.49
CA ILE A 101 -0.59 1.49 6.30
C ILE A 101 -1.92 2.00 5.76
N THR A 102 -1.92 2.40 4.48
CA THR A 102 -3.12 2.74 3.72
C THR A 102 -3.30 1.73 2.60
N LEU A 103 -4.48 1.16 2.52
CA LEU A 103 -4.89 0.26 1.46
C LEU A 103 -6.09 0.87 0.73
N GLN A 104 -5.99 0.95 -0.59
CA GLN A 104 -7.12 1.36 -1.44
C GLN A 104 -7.43 0.26 -2.44
N ILE A 105 -8.69 -0.17 -2.51
CA ILE A 105 -9.21 -1.11 -3.50
C ILE A 105 -10.15 -0.34 -4.43
N ALA A 106 -10.02 -0.57 -5.73
CA ALA A 106 -10.90 -0.01 -6.75
C ALA A 106 -10.94 -0.93 -7.98
N GLU A 107 -11.77 -0.58 -8.97
CA GLU A 107 -11.54 -1.04 -10.34
C GLU A 107 -10.10 -0.70 -10.80
N PRO A 108 -9.52 -1.46 -11.76
CA PRO A 108 -8.22 -1.14 -12.30
C PRO A 108 -8.12 0.30 -12.84
N TRP A 109 -7.17 1.06 -12.30
CA TRP A 109 -6.89 2.45 -12.69
C TRP A 109 -6.29 2.56 -14.09
N ILE A 110 -5.70 1.47 -14.60
CA ILE A 110 -5.30 1.32 -15.99
C ILE A 110 -6.07 0.12 -16.53
N LYS A 111 -7.12 0.39 -17.32
CA LYS A 111 -7.81 -0.65 -18.08
C LYS A 111 -6.91 -1.00 -19.26
N ASN A 112 -6.27 -2.17 -19.24
CA ASN A 112 -5.68 -2.73 -20.45
C ASN A 112 -6.85 -3.12 -21.36
N TYR A 113 -7.37 -2.16 -22.13
CA TYR A 113 -8.09 -2.50 -23.35
C TYR A 113 -7.02 -3.01 -24.32
N SER A 114 -6.77 -4.31 -24.30
CA SER A 114 -6.10 -4.96 -25.43
C SER A 114 -7.18 -5.21 -26.48
N ASP A 115 -6.95 -4.67 -27.69
CA ASP A 115 -7.70 -4.94 -28.91
C ASP A 115 -7.86 -6.44 -29.23
#